data_AF-A0A951ZCF1-F1
#
_entry.id   AF-A0A951ZCF1-F1
#
_cell.length_a   1.000
_cell.length_b   1.000
_cell.length_c   1.000
_cell.angle_alpha   90.00
_cell.angle_beta   90.00
_cell.angle_gamma   90.00
#
_symmetry.space_group_name_H-M   'P 1'
#
loop_
_entity.id
_entity.type
_entity.pdbx_description
1 polymer ?
#
loop_
_entity_poly.entity_id
_entity_poly.type
_entity_poly.pdbx_seq_one_letter_code
_entity_poly.pdbx_strand_id
1 'polypeptide(L)'
;MRGPPVMMRLLIVAAALADGALDAQEPNDARRAGGVVTGVVRDSMAHAPIAGAWVQIVPANRPASVAHNARSDSLGRFAFDGLDEGRYLIGFFHPVLDSLGVEPTVRQVNVRKRRATRVALASPSAVTLRRVICSAPSVPATGGAVMGVVRDARTRAPLAGVEVTGEWLEVSLVRGGGVTHHRRRLTVTSLANGWFVLCNVPARGTLYVQASRGADSTDVVDAVVPDDGFVRRELYIGPSRVIALADSEPALDSTLVRRTRRVGDGLLRGTIVSGLGGRPLAGAVLRLGGNPPIRTDEQGRFTVTEAPHGTRMLEARAVGHSQQRRAVDVVADSVSVVVTLASAKAMLDTVRVVVARVADRQMSGFEVRRRSGAGTYLTAEQIARRGVFSTSDLFRQLRGMKVGFDYDTLETDAAPFAGQDVAGMSDRRLLMRGISGNWCEPALWFDGMLIPELSVDAIDAWVTPERLFAIEVYSEATVPPNYQRQRSGCGAVLFWRK
;
A
#
# COMPACT_ATOMS: atom_id res chain seq x y z
N MET A 1 32.11 9.14 17.93
CA MET A 1 30.91 9.95 17.60
C MET A 1 30.18 10.19 18.91
N ARG A 2 29.91 11.45 19.25
CA ARG A 2 29.34 11.87 20.55
C ARG A 2 27.93 11.30 20.69
N GLY A 3 27.65 10.65 21.83
CA GLY A 3 26.34 10.08 22.15
C GLY A 3 25.24 11.14 22.18
N PRO A 4 23.97 10.73 22.04
CA PRO A 4 22.85 11.66 22.08
C PRO A 4 22.77 12.34 23.46
N PRO A 5 22.25 13.58 23.54
CA PRO A 5 22.14 14.29 24.81
C PRO A 5 21.18 13.53 25.75
N VAL A 6 21.56 13.47 27.02
CA VAL A 6 20.77 12.89 28.11
C VAL A 6 19.41 13.60 28.15
N MET A 7 18.36 12.88 27.73
CA MET A 7 16.99 13.35 27.69
C MET A 7 16.45 13.44 29.12
N MET A 8 15.99 14.63 29.52
CA MET A 8 15.36 14.84 30.83
C MET A 8 14.01 14.09 30.85
N ARG A 9 14.02 12.86 31.37
CA ARG A 9 12.82 12.02 31.55
C ARG A 9 11.88 12.69 32.54
N LEU A 10 10.73 13.15 32.07
CA LEU A 10 9.59 13.43 32.95
C LEU A 10 9.02 12.07 33.38
N LEU A 11 9.14 11.73 34.66
CA LEU A 11 8.51 10.55 35.26
C LEU A 11 7.00 10.78 35.28
N ILE A 12 6.28 10.24 34.28
CA ILE A 12 4.82 10.15 34.32
C ILE A 12 4.49 8.97 35.25
N VAL A 13 4.15 9.28 36.50
CA VAL A 13 3.77 8.28 37.50
C VAL A 13 2.33 7.83 37.21
N ALA A 14 2.17 6.56 36.78
CA ALA A 14 0.87 5.90 36.71
C ALA A 14 0.45 5.49 38.14
N ALA A 15 -0.44 6.24 38.77
CA ALA A 15 -1.02 5.87 40.06
C ALA A 15 -2.18 4.88 39.87
N ALA A 16 -2.20 3.81 40.68
CA ALA A 16 -3.27 2.83 40.74
C ALA A 16 -4.57 3.45 41.28
N LEU A 17 -5.71 3.08 40.69
CA LEU A 17 -7.04 3.57 41.06
C LEU A 17 -7.51 2.91 42.37
N ALA A 18 -7.89 3.72 43.34
CA ALA A 18 -8.75 3.32 44.45
C ALA A 18 -10.13 3.99 44.24
N ASP A 19 -11.19 3.18 44.17
CA ASP A 19 -12.57 3.66 44.13
C ASP A 19 -12.93 4.26 45.50
N GLY A 20 -13.13 5.58 45.52
CA GLY A 20 -13.65 6.33 46.66
C GLY A 20 -14.95 7.01 46.28
N ALA A 21 -15.97 6.82 47.12
CA ALA A 21 -17.36 7.22 46.93
C ALA A 21 -17.59 8.71 46.61
N LEU A 22 -18.65 8.97 45.84
CA LEU A 22 -19.19 10.29 45.52
C LEU A 22 -19.68 11.00 46.79
N ASP A 23 -19.13 12.18 47.07
CA ASP A 23 -19.78 13.20 47.89
C ASP A 23 -20.11 14.42 47.03
N ALA A 24 -21.32 14.94 47.21
CA ALA A 24 -21.90 16.04 46.44
C ALA A 24 -21.19 17.38 46.73
N GLN A 25 -20.77 18.11 45.68
CA GLN A 25 -20.11 19.41 45.80
C GLN A 25 -21.09 20.58 45.62
N GLU A 26 -21.15 21.46 46.61
CA GLU A 26 -21.74 22.81 46.51
C GLU A 26 -21.02 23.67 45.44
N PRO A 27 -21.71 24.65 44.82
CA PRO A 27 -21.13 25.46 43.75
C PRO A 27 -20.15 26.49 44.33
N ASN A 28 -18.86 26.13 44.31
CA ASN A 28 -17.78 26.95 44.86
C ASN A 28 -17.36 28.06 43.88
N ASP A 29 -17.88 29.27 44.08
CA ASP A 29 -17.51 30.50 43.33
C ASP A 29 -16.01 30.88 43.45
N ALA A 30 -15.26 30.26 44.38
CA ALA A 30 -13.81 30.44 44.48
C ALA A 30 -13.00 29.77 43.35
N ARG A 31 -13.60 28.84 42.57
CA ARG A 31 -12.92 28.21 41.41
C ARG A 31 -12.74 29.14 40.20
N ARG A 32 -13.34 30.34 40.19
CA ARG A 32 -13.30 31.29 39.07
C ARG A 32 -12.10 32.24 39.03
N ALA A 33 -11.18 32.19 40.02
CA ALA A 33 -10.03 33.10 40.08
C ALA A 33 -8.76 32.57 39.37
N GLY A 34 -8.66 31.25 39.17
CA GLY A 34 -7.54 30.62 38.46
C GLY A 34 -7.59 30.82 36.95
N GLY A 35 -6.48 30.54 36.28
CA GLY A 35 -6.42 30.39 34.83
C GLY A 35 -7.09 29.09 34.38
N VAL A 36 -7.61 29.11 33.15
CA VAL A 36 -8.27 27.96 32.54
C VAL A 36 -7.47 27.53 31.32
N VAL A 37 -7.16 26.24 31.20
CA VAL A 37 -6.55 25.66 30.01
C VAL A 37 -7.52 24.67 29.39
N THR A 38 -7.87 24.86 28.13
CA THR A 38 -8.75 23.95 27.38
C THR A 38 -8.08 23.49 26.11
N GLY A 39 -8.49 22.35 25.57
CA GLY A 39 -7.89 21.85 24.35
C GLY A 39 -8.55 20.61 23.79
N VAL A 40 -7.92 20.10 22.72
CA VAL A 40 -8.24 18.82 22.11
C VAL A 40 -6.97 18.00 21.92
N VAL A 41 -7.09 16.69 22.11
CA VAL A 41 -6.08 15.68 21.80
C VAL A 41 -6.46 15.02 20.47
N ARG A 42 -5.55 15.03 19.49
CA ARG A 42 -5.78 14.46 18.15
C ARG A 42 -4.69 13.48 17.74
N ASP A 43 -5.08 12.50 16.94
CA ASP A 43 -4.14 11.67 16.20
C ASP A 43 -3.88 12.32 14.84
N SER A 44 -2.63 12.73 14.61
CA SER A 44 -2.21 13.34 13.35
C SER A 44 -2.19 12.36 12.18
N MET A 45 -2.05 11.04 12.43
CA MET A 45 -2.02 10.01 11.39
C MET A 45 -3.44 9.53 11.05
N ALA A 46 -4.28 9.27 12.05
CA ALA A 46 -5.66 8.84 11.83
C ALA A 46 -6.62 10.01 11.51
N HIS A 47 -6.16 11.26 11.63
CA HIS A 47 -6.97 12.48 11.51
C HIS A 47 -8.22 12.47 12.42
N ALA A 48 -8.12 11.83 13.59
CA ALA A 48 -9.23 11.59 14.51
C ALA A 48 -8.95 12.16 15.92
N PRO A 49 -9.97 12.50 16.72
CA PRO A 49 -9.77 12.82 18.13
C PRO A 49 -9.33 11.57 18.92
N ILE A 50 -8.52 11.78 19.97
CA ILE A 50 -8.12 10.70 20.88
C ILE A 50 -8.95 10.80 22.15
N ALA A 51 -9.84 9.83 22.36
CA ALA A 51 -10.64 9.71 23.56
C ALA A 51 -9.88 8.97 24.68
N GLY A 52 -10.13 9.33 25.93
CA GLY A 52 -9.55 8.66 27.10
C GLY A 52 -8.06 8.89 27.32
N ALA A 53 -7.44 9.83 26.59
CA ALA A 53 -6.05 10.22 26.77
C ALA A 53 -5.85 10.88 28.14
N TRP A 54 -4.81 10.48 28.85
CA TRP A 54 -4.38 11.10 30.10
C TRP A 54 -3.58 12.35 29.78
N VAL A 55 -4.20 13.52 29.93
CA VAL A 55 -3.53 14.81 29.77
C VAL A 55 -2.97 15.22 31.13
N GLN A 56 -1.70 15.59 31.16
CA GLN A 56 -1.01 16.03 32.36
C GLN A 56 -0.41 17.41 32.14
N ILE A 57 -0.59 18.30 33.12
CA ILE A 57 0.00 19.64 33.13
C ILE A 57 0.75 19.87 34.45
N VAL A 58 2.00 20.32 34.35
CA VAL A 58 2.91 20.55 35.48
C VAL A 58 3.56 21.93 35.39
N PRO A 59 3.82 22.63 36.52
CA PRO A 59 4.59 23.88 36.50
C PRO A 59 6.01 23.65 35.96
N ALA A 60 6.44 24.46 34.98
CA ALA A 60 7.71 24.27 34.29
C ALA A 60 8.95 24.49 35.19
N ASN A 61 8.80 25.27 36.26
CA ASN A 61 9.84 25.55 37.25
C ASN A 61 9.87 24.56 38.41
N ARG A 62 8.84 23.72 38.56
CA ARG A 62 8.74 22.68 39.58
C ARG A 62 8.09 21.42 38.99
N PRO A 63 8.75 20.74 38.05
CA PRO A 63 8.17 19.57 37.37
C PRO A 63 7.88 18.39 38.31
N ALA A 64 8.47 18.37 39.52
CA ALA A 64 8.18 17.39 40.58
C ALA A 64 7.05 17.81 41.55
N SER A 65 6.35 18.91 41.27
CA SER A 65 5.20 19.37 42.08
C SER A 65 3.89 18.72 41.64
N VAL A 66 2.76 19.08 42.28
CA VAL A 66 1.42 18.55 42.01
C VAL A 66 1.13 18.62 40.50
N ALA A 67 1.01 17.46 39.88
CA ALA A 67 0.58 17.33 38.51
C ALA A 67 -0.95 17.37 38.45
N HIS A 68 -1.49 18.27 37.63
CA HIS A 68 -2.92 18.24 37.34
C HIS A 68 -3.15 17.26 36.18
N ASN A 69 -4.11 16.36 36.35
CA ASN A 69 -4.45 15.35 35.37
C ASN A 69 -5.91 15.51 34.91
N ALA A 70 -6.15 15.29 33.62
CA ALA A 70 -7.48 15.25 33.02
C ALA A 70 -7.54 14.10 32.01
N ARG A 71 -8.74 13.58 31.77
CA ARG A 71 -8.99 12.64 30.66
C ARG A 71 -9.69 13.34 29.52
N SER A 72 -9.28 13.04 28.29
CA SER A 72 -10.00 13.53 27.12
C SER A 72 -11.33 12.80 26.93
N ASP A 73 -12.36 13.53 26.51
CA ASP A 73 -13.69 12.98 26.20
C ASP A 73 -13.74 12.27 24.82
N SER A 74 -14.91 11.81 24.39
CA SER A 74 -15.11 11.16 23.09
C SER A 74 -14.79 12.04 21.88
N LEU A 75 -14.78 13.37 22.04
CA LEU A 75 -14.38 14.35 21.04
C LEU A 75 -12.92 14.78 21.21
N GLY A 76 -12.19 14.12 22.10
CA GLY A 76 -10.80 14.40 22.45
C GLY A 76 -10.61 15.68 23.28
N ARG A 77 -11.67 16.31 23.77
CA ARG A 77 -11.60 17.58 24.51
C ARG A 77 -11.13 17.36 25.94
N PHE A 78 -10.38 18.31 26.47
CA PHE A 78 -9.96 18.34 27.87
C PHE A 78 -10.01 19.76 28.41
N ALA A 79 -10.08 19.88 29.74
CA ALA A 79 -10.04 21.16 30.45
C ALA A 79 -9.33 21.02 31.80
N PHE A 80 -8.62 22.07 32.17
CA PHE A 80 -8.08 22.32 33.51
C PHE A 80 -8.58 23.69 33.97
N ASP A 81 -9.11 23.75 35.19
CA ASP A 81 -9.52 24.98 35.86
C ASP A 81 -8.63 25.23 37.09
N GLY A 82 -8.74 26.42 37.68
CA GLY A 82 -8.06 26.74 38.94
C GLY A 82 -6.52 26.78 38.86
N LEU A 83 -5.92 26.90 37.68
CA LEU A 83 -4.47 26.91 37.53
C LEU A 83 -3.88 28.27 37.95
N ASP A 84 -2.77 28.25 38.68
CA ASP A 84 -2.04 29.47 39.00
C ASP A 84 -1.45 30.14 37.75
N GLU A 85 -1.17 31.43 37.85
CA GLU A 85 -0.48 32.14 36.78
C GLU A 85 0.98 31.72 36.71
N GLY A 86 1.43 31.32 35.53
CA GLY A 86 2.78 30.81 35.36
C GLY A 86 3.02 30.05 34.07
N ARG A 87 4.24 29.52 33.93
CA ARG A 87 4.64 28.67 32.81
C ARG A 87 4.44 27.20 33.20
N TYR A 88 3.75 26.47 32.34
CA TYR A 88 3.47 25.06 32.51
C TYR A 88 3.98 24.25 31.33
N LEU A 89 4.31 23.00 31.59
CA LEU A 89 4.51 21.96 30.60
C LEU A 89 3.25 21.09 30.57
N ILE A 90 2.70 20.87 29.40
CA ILE A 90 1.51 20.05 29.18
C ILE A 90 1.83 18.96 28.15
N GLY A 91 1.43 17.73 28.44
CA GLY A 91 1.58 16.57 27.58
C GLY A 91 0.42 15.61 27.75
N PHE A 92 0.41 14.53 26.97
CA PHE A 92 -0.63 13.50 27.10
C PHE A 92 -0.07 12.10 26.90
N PHE A 93 -0.64 11.13 27.59
CA PHE A 93 -0.34 9.72 27.44
C PHE A 93 -1.58 8.98 26.94
N HIS A 94 -1.39 8.02 26.05
CA HIS A 94 -2.44 7.11 25.61
C HIS A 94 -1.83 5.71 25.42
N PRO A 95 -2.36 4.64 26.05
CA PRO A 95 -1.78 3.30 26.01
C PRO A 95 -1.54 2.75 24.59
N VAL A 96 -2.43 3.09 23.65
CA VAL A 96 -2.28 2.68 22.24
C VAL A 96 -1.08 3.37 21.61
N LEU A 97 -0.81 4.65 21.90
CA LEU A 97 0.34 5.38 21.33
C LEU A 97 1.67 4.97 21.96
N ASP A 98 1.67 4.63 23.25
CA ASP A 98 2.84 4.11 23.94
C ASP A 98 3.31 2.78 23.34
N SER A 99 2.35 1.91 23.01
CA SER A 99 2.60 0.65 22.27
C SER A 99 3.13 0.88 20.85
N LEU A 100 2.97 2.08 20.29
CA LEU A 100 3.53 2.48 19.00
C LEU A 100 4.97 3.02 19.11
N GLY A 101 5.52 3.13 20.33
CA GLY A 101 6.84 3.74 20.58
C GLY A 101 6.88 5.23 20.29
N VAL A 102 5.71 5.88 20.25
CA VAL A 102 5.56 7.30 19.96
C VAL A 102 5.56 8.05 21.28
N GLU A 103 6.67 8.74 21.58
CA GLU A 103 6.75 9.53 22.81
C GLU A 103 5.79 10.75 22.78
N PRO A 104 5.08 11.01 23.89
CA PRO A 104 4.27 12.21 24.05
C PRO A 104 5.04 13.50 23.78
N THR A 105 4.53 14.34 22.87
CA THR A 105 5.09 15.68 22.66
C THR A 105 4.68 16.61 23.80
N VAL A 106 5.64 17.06 24.60
CA VAL A 106 5.41 18.07 25.65
C VAL A 106 5.37 19.46 25.02
N ARG A 107 4.39 20.28 25.41
CA ARG A 107 4.29 21.69 25.01
C ARG A 107 4.39 22.60 26.21
N GLN A 108 5.01 23.77 26.02
CA GLN A 108 4.97 24.83 27.02
C GLN A 108 3.72 25.70 26.81
N VAL A 109 3.01 26.00 27.89
CA VAL A 109 1.85 26.90 27.91
C VAL A 109 2.01 27.94 29.00
N ASN A 110 1.62 29.18 28.71
CA ASN A 110 1.59 30.26 29.70
C ASN A 110 0.14 30.45 30.16
N VAL A 111 -0.10 30.20 31.44
CA VAL A 111 -1.42 30.34 32.08
C VAL A 111 -1.52 31.73 32.67
N ARG A 112 -2.66 32.41 32.44
CA ARG A 112 -2.98 33.72 33.01
C ARG A 112 -4.33 33.64 33.73
N LYS A 113 -4.47 34.31 34.87
CA LYS A 113 -5.74 34.32 35.63
C LYS A 113 -6.88 34.89 34.78
N ARG A 114 -8.09 34.35 34.97
CA ARG A 114 -9.33 34.80 34.30
C ARG A 114 -9.29 34.78 32.76
N ARG A 115 -8.31 34.09 32.16
CA ARG A 115 -8.22 33.90 30.71
C ARG A 115 -8.21 32.41 30.38
N ALA A 116 -9.05 32.02 29.44
CA ALA A 116 -9.00 30.69 28.85
C ALA A 116 -7.87 30.62 27.81
N THR A 117 -6.86 29.80 28.08
CA THR A 117 -5.80 29.47 27.14
C THR A 117 -6.17 28.19 26.40
N ARG A 118 -6.16 28.23 25.07
CA ARG A 118 -6.41 27.05 24.23
C ARG A 118 -5.09 26.40 23.81
N VAL A 119 -5.00 25.08 23.97
CA VAL A 119 -3.85 24.27 23.57
C VAL A 119 -4.30 23.12 22.68
N ALA A 120 -3.60 22.89 21.58
CA ALA A 120 -3.78 21.69 20.77
C ALA A 120 -2.65 20.70 21.10
N LEU A 121 -3.05 19.49 21.50
CA LEU A 121 -2.14 18.36 21.69
C LEU A 121 -2.39 17.36 20.58
N ALA A 122 -1.32 16.80 20.02
CA ALA A 122 -1.47 15.80 18.96
C ALA A 122 -0.34 14.78 19.02
N SER A 123 -0.62 13.57 18.53
CA SER A 123 0.45 12.62 18.18
C SER A 123 1.36 13.25 17.11
N PRO A 124 2.66 12.93 17.09
CA PRO A 124 3.54 13.25 15.98
C PRO A 124 2.92 12.87 14.62
N SER A 125 3.08 13.74 13.62
CA SER A 125 2.71 13.42 12.24
C SER A 125 3.65 12.36 11.65
N ALA A 126 3.22 11.69 10.58
CA ALA A 126 4.06 10.80 9.79
C ALA A 126 5.39 11.45 9.37
N VAL A 127 5.36 12.72 8.97
CA VAL A 127 6.55 13.51 8.61
C VAL A 127 7.48 13.69 9.81
N THR A 128 6.94 13.99 11.00
CA THR A 128 7.73 14.13 12.23
C THR A 128 8.35 12.79 12.63
N LEU A 129 7.58 11.70 12.62
CA LEU A 129 8.07 10.36 12.92
C LEU A 129 9.19 9.94 11.96
N ARG A 130 9.00 10.14 10.65
CA ARG A 130 10.02 9.85 9.64
C ARG A 130 11.32 10.62 9.90
N ARG A 131 11.26 11.90 10.24
CA ARG A 131 12.47 12.70 10.52
C ARG A 131 13.24 12.19 11.73
N VAL A 132 12.52 11.85 12.79
CA VAL A 132 13.14 11.33 14.03
C VAL A 132 13.72 9.93 13.79
N ILE A 133 12.96 9.06 13.12
CA ILE A 133 13.32 7.65 12.97
C ILE A 133 14.41 7.45 11.90
N CYS A 134 14.30 8.13 10.76
CA CYS A 134 15.24 7.96 9.65
C CYS A 134 16.50 8.83 9.76
N SER A 135 16.62 9.67 10.80
CA SER A 135 17.80 10.44 11.26
C SER A 135 19.00 10.49 10.28
N ALA A 136 18.82 11.10 9.11
CA ALA A 136 19.92 11.39 8.19
C ALA A 136 19.71 12.75 7.52
N PRO A 137 20.74 13.63 7.47
CA PRO A 137 20.66 14.96 6.84
C PRO A 137 20.36 14.93 5.33
N SER A 138 20.33 13.73 4.71
CA SER A 138 20.17 13.50 3.27
C SER A 138 18.88 12.75 2.90
N VAL A 139 17.95 12.50 3.83
CA VAL A 139 16.64 11.92 3.49
C VAL A 139 15.89 12.91 2.58
N PRO A 140 15.58 12.57 1.32
CA PRO A 140 14.80 13.44 0.47
C PRO A 140 13.46 13.74 1.13
N ALA A 141 12.99 14.99 1.03
CA ALA A 141 11.72 15.42 1.62
C ALA A 141 10.53 14.55 1.17
N THR A 142 10.69 13.80 0.07
CA THR A 142 9.68 13.03 -0.68
C THR A 142 9.76 11.50 -0.52
N GLY A 143 10.58 10.95 0.39
CA GLY A 143 10.62 9.51 0.68
C GLY A 143 9.69 9.08 1.80
N GLY A 144 9.19 7.84 1.78
CA GLY A 144 8.42 7.22 2.85
C GLY A 144 9.27 6.41 3.83
N ALA A 145 8.61 5.84 4.83
CA ALA A 145 9.19 4.90 5.78
C ALA A 145 8.20 3.77 6.13
N VAL A 146 8.72 2.54 6.18
CA VAL A 146 8.01 1.38 6.73
C VAL A 146 8.71 0.94 8.00
N MET A 147 7.98 0.88 9.11
CA MET A 147 8.57 0.43 10.38
C MET A 147 7.71 -0.62 11.08
N GLY A 148 8.33 -1.36 11.98
CA GLY A 148 7.60 -2.33 12.78
C GLY A 148 8.50 -3.06 13.77
N VAL A 149 7.92 -4.10 14.35
CA VAL A 149 8.63 -5.06 15.18
C VAL A 149 8.45 -6.43 14.55
N VAL A 150 9.54 -7.17 14.40
CA VAL A 150 9.49 -8.59 14.10
C VAL A 150 9.31 -9.37 15.39
N ARG A 151 8.32 -10.27 15.41
CA ARG A 151 7.98 -11.10 16.57
C ARG A 151 7.95 -12.57 16.23
N ASP A 152 8.14 -13.40 17.25
CA ASP A 152 7.89 -14.82 17.18
C ASP A 152 6.38 -15.07 17.10
N ALA A 153 5.94 -15.86 16.14
CA ALA A 153 4.52 -16.09 15.89
C ALA A 153 3.82 -16.90 17.01
N ARG A 154 4.58 -17.64 17.82
CA ARG A 154 4.04 -18.46 18.91
C ARG A 154 4.08 -17.70 20.23
N THR A 155 5.21 -17.10 20.56
CA THR A 155 5.43 -16.46 21.87
C THR A 155 5.14 -14.95 21.87
N ARG A 156 5.01 -14.33 20.69
CA ARG A 156 4.93 -12.87 20.48
C ARG A 156 6.16 -12.09 20.98
N ALA A 157 7.20 -12.78 21.44
CA ALA A 157 8.45 -12.18 21.86
C ALA A 157 9.12 -11.48 20.66
N PRO A 158 9.73 -10.29 20.86
CA PRO A 158 10.47 -9.63 19.80
C PRO A 158 11.66 -10.47 19.35
N LEU A 159 11.95 -10.46 18.04
CA LEU A 159 13.06 -11.22 17.45
C LEU A 159 14.15 -10.29 16.93
N ALA A 160 15.33 -10.39 17.52
CA ALA A 160 16.55 -9.72 17.07
C ALA A 160 17.23 -10.46 15.91
N GLY A 161 18.02 -9.73 15.12
CA GLY A 161 18.85 -10.33 14.07
C GLY A 161 18.07 -10.87 12.88
N VAL A 162 16.81 -10.46 12.70
CA VAL A 162 15.98 -10.86 11.56
C VAL A 162 16.30 -9.96 10.38
N GLU A 163 16.54 -10.54 9.22
CA GLU A 163 16.67 -9.79 7.98
C GLU A 163 15.28 -9.38 7.47
N VAL A 164 15.06 -8.08 7.29
CA VAL A 164 13.84 -7.52 6.71
C VAL A 164 14.19 -6.83 5.40
N THR A 165 13.60 -7.32 4.32
CA THR A 165 13.82 -6.82 2.96
C THR A 165 12.54 -6.16 2.45
N GLY A 166 12.68 -4.93 1.94
CA GLY A 166 11.65 -4.21 1.20
C GLY A 166 12.04 -4.08 -0.27
N GLU A 167 11.10 -4.36 -1.18
CA GLU A 167 11.27 -4.23 -2.62
C GLU A 167 10.18 -3.39 -3.25
N TRP A 168 10.58 -2.52 -4.19
CA TRP A 168 9.65 -1.73 -5.00
C TRP A 168 10.21 -1.50 -6.40
N LEU A 169 9.32 -1.12 -7.32
CA LEU A 169 9.68 -0.64 -8.64
C LEU A 169 9.81 0.88 -8.60
N GLU A 170 11.01 1.37 -8.88
CA GLU A 170 11.26 2.78 -9.17
C GLU A 170 11.25 2.97 -10.68
N VAL A 171 10.60 4.04 -11.14
CA VAL A 171 10.55 4.41 -12.54
C VAL A 171 11.32 5.71 -12.70
N SER A 172 12.40 5.69 -13.49
CA SER A 172 13.20 6.87 -13.79
C SER A 172 13.06 7.25 -15.27
N LEU A 173 13.03 8.56 -15.51
CA LEU A 173 12.92 9.15 -16.85
C LEU A 173 14.33 9.57 -17.30
N VAL A 174 14.83 8.95 -18.37
CA VAL A 174 16.11 9.31 -18.98
C VAL A 174 15.90 10.52 -19.89
N ARG A 175 16.83 11.50 -19.84
CA ARG A 175 16.84 12.62 -20.80
C ARG A 175 16.93 12.04 -22.22
N GLY A 176 15.85 12.21 -23.00
CA GLY A 176 15.65 11.53 -24.28
C GLY A 176 14.35 10.71 -24.38
N GLY A 177 13.56 10.63 -23.30
CA GLY A 177 12.22 10.01 -23.31
C GLY A 177 12.23 8.49 -23.13
N GLY A 178 13.30 7.92 -22.59
CA GLY A 178 13.35 6.52 -22.15
C GLY A 178 12.83 6.38 -20.72
N VAL A 179 12.08 5.31 -20.45
CA VAL A 179 11.63 4.93 -19.11
C VAL A 179 12.44 3.73 -18.67
N THR A 180 13.15 3.84 -17.56
CA THR A 180 13.90 2.73 -16.97
C THR A 180 13.24 2.27 -15.68
N HIS A 181 12.90 0.98 -15.62
CA HIS A 181 12.38 0.34 -14.43
C HIS A 181 13.54 -0.18 -13.58
N HIS A 182 13.68 0.33 -12.37
CA HIS A 182 14.66 -0.15 -11.41
C HIS A 182 13.95 -0.87 -10.28
N ARG A 183 14.13 -2.19 -10.16
CA ARG A 183 13.74 -2.89 -8.94
C ARG A 183 14.70 -2.50 -7.83
N ARG A 184 14.22 -1.71 -6.89
CA ARG A 184 14.96 -1.34 -5.69
C ARG A 184 14.71 -2.36 -4.61
N ARG A 185 15.77 -2.66 -3.86
CA ARG A 185 15.77 -3.55 -2.71
C ARG A 185 16.49 -2.83 -1.59
N LEU A 186 15.88 -2.81 -0.41
CA LEU A 186 16.49 -2.35 0.82
C LEU A 186 16.40 -3.47 1.84
N THR A 187 17.51 -3.77 2.50
CA THR A 187 17.59 -4.83 3.51
C THR A 187 18.13 -4.23 4.81
N VAL A 188 17.46 -4.53 5.91
CA VAL A 188 17.83 -4.09 7.27
C VAL A 188 17.74 -5.26 8.23
N THR A 189 18.43 -5.16 9.37
CA THR A 189 18.38 -6.18 10.41
C THR A 189 17.62 -5.66 11.63
N SER A 190 16.72 -6.48 12.20
CA SER A 190 15.99 -6.10 13.41
C SER A 190 16.92 -5.96 14.62
N LEU A 191 16.65 -4.95 15.45
CA LEU A 191 17.36 -4.66 16.70
C LEU A 191 17.01 -5.68 17.80
N ALA A 192 17.68 -5.58 18.96
CA ALA A 192 17.46 -6.45 20.11
C ALA A 192 15.99 -6.53 20.58
N ASN A 193 15.25 -5.42 20.44
CA ASN A 193 13.83 -5.33 20.75
C ASN A 193 12.92 -5.70 19.55
N GLY A 194 13.47 -6.34 18.52
CA GLY A 194 12.79 -6.75 17.30
C GLY A 194 12.46 -5.62 16.33
N TRP A 195 12.83 -4.38 16.66
CA TRP A 195 12.46 -3.21 15.88
C TRP A 195 13.22 -3.14 14.54
N PHE A 196 12.54 -2.74 13.47
CA PHE A 196 13.14 -2.46 12.17
C PHE A 196 12.52 -1.21 11.52
N VAL A 197 13.29 -0.58 10.63
CA VAL A 197 12.78 0.48 9.75
C VAL A 197 13.42 0.39 8.36
N LEU A 198 12.59 0.52 7.33
CA LEU A 198 12.98 0.72 5.94
C LEU A 198 12.73 2.19 5.59
N CYS A 199 13.79 2.99 5.58
CA CYS A 199 13.75 4.41 5.21
C CYS A 199 14.00 4.61 3.71
N ASN A 200 13.57 5.75 3.16
CA ASN A 200 13.73 6.10 1.74
C ASN A 200 12.98 5.16 0.77
N VAL A 201 11.88 4.57 1.23
CA VAL A 201 10.94 3.88 0.33
C VAL A 201 10.11 4.92 -0.44
N PRO A 202 9.32 4.57 -1.47
CA PRO A 202 8.42 5.52 -2.12
C PRO A 202 7.44 6.14 -1.12
N ALA A 203 7.19 7.45 -1.21
CA ALA A 203 6.23 8.13 -0.33
C ALA A 203 4.77 7.75 -0.58
N ARG A 204 4.46 7.08 -1.70
CA ARG A 204 3.16 6.51 -1.99
C ARG A 204 3.34 5.25 -2.82
N GLY A 205 2.53 4.24 -2.55
CA GLY A 205 2.44 3.03 -3.38
C GLY A 205 2.63 1.75 -2.57
N THR A 206 2.78 0.64 -3.27
CA THR A 206 2.92 -0.68 -2.64
C THR A 206 4.39 -1.05 -2.57
N LEU A 207 4.87 -1.29 -1.35
CA LEU A 207 6.15 -1.94 -1.07
C LEU A 207 5.92 -3.43 -0.81
N TYR A 208 6.77 -4.29 -1.33
CA TYR A 208 6.76 -5.72 -1.01
C TYR A 208 7.76 -5.98 0.11
N VAL A 209 7.29 -6.47 1.25
CA VAL A 209 8.11 -6.69 2.44
C VAL A 209 8.19 -8.18 2.74
N GLN A 210 9.39 -8.65 3.07
CA GLN A 210 9.63 -9.99 3.55
C GLN A 210 10.60 -9.96 4.72
N ALA A 211 10.35 -10.76 5.75
CA ALA A 211 11.30 -10.98 6.83
C ALA A 211 11.72 -12.46 6.87
N SER A 212 13.02 -12.71 7.10
CA SER A 212 13.60 -14.06 7.14
C SER A 212 14.62 -14.21 8.27
N ARG A 213 14.66 -15.40 8.85
CA ARG A 213 15.66 -15.82 9.83
C ARG A 213 15.89 -17.32 9.69
N GLY A 214 17.05 -17.71 9.15
CA GLY A 214 17.33 -19.11 8.84
C GLY A 214 16.32 -19.66 7.82
N ALA A 215 15.68 -20.79 8.13
CA ALA A 215 14.69 -21.42 7.26
C ALA A 215 13.28 -20.80 7.35
N ASP A 216 13.04 -19.98 8.38
CA ASP A 216 11.75 -19.38 8.64
C ASP A 216 11.64 -17.99 8.02
N SER A 217 10.49 -17.71 7.43
CA SER A 217 10.20 -16.42 6.82
C SER A 217 8.71 -16.10 6.85
N THR A 218 8.41 -14.82 6.73
CA THR A 218 7.09 -14.38 6.27
C THR A 218 6.91 -14.73 4.79
N ASP A 219 5.68 -14.66 4.31
CA ASP A 219 5.47 -14.50 2.87
C ASP A 219 5.95 -13.11 2.43
N VAL A 220 6.07 -12.91 1.12
CA VAL A 220 6.18 -11.56 0.57
C VAL A 220 4.82 -10.88 0.73
N VAL A 221 4.79 -9.82 1.55
CA VAL A 221 3.56 -9.12 1.90
C VAL A 221 3.52 -7.69 1.40
N ASP A 222 2.33 -7.24 1.03
CA ASP A 222 2.10 -5.89 0.57
C ASP A 222 2.05 -4.92 1.77
N ALA A 223 2.90 -3.90 1.75
CA ALA A 223 2.85 -2.74 2.63
C ALA A 223 2.48 -1.51 1.78
N VAL A 224 1.23 -1.07 1.89
CA VAL A 224 0.76 0.13 1.20
C VAL A 224 1.24 1.36 1.98
N VAL A 225 2.12 2.14 1.38
CA VAL A 225 2.57 3.42 1.92
C VAL A 225 1.54 4.49 1.54
N PRO A 226 0.83 5.07 2.53
CA PRO A 226 -0.13 6.17 2.31
C PRO A 226 0.57 7.47 1.88
N ASP A 227 -0.21 8.46 1.44
CA ASP A 227 0.31 9.74 0.92
C ASP A 227 1.15 10.54 1.93
N ASP A 228 0.94 10.32 3.24
CA ASP A 228 1.75 10.93 4.30
C ASP A 228 3.09 10.20 4.53
N GLY A 229 3.36 9.14 3.76
CA GLY A 229 4.67 8.53 3.61
C GLY A 229 5.09 7.63 4.77
N PHE A 230 4.16 7.15 5.60
CA PHE A 230 4.51 6.33 6.76
C PHE A 230 3.55 5.17 6.94
N VAL A 231 4.09 3.96 7.10
CA VAL A 231 3.29 2.77 7.40
C VAL A 231 3.94 1.95 8.50
N ARG A 232 3.13 1.54 9.47
CA ARG A 232 3.52 0.59 10.51
C ARG A 232 3.06 -0.80 10.12
N ARG A 233 3.99 -1.76 10.08
CA ARG A 233 3.72 -3.16 9.77
C ARG A 233 4.45 -4.08 10.75
N GLU A 234 3.70 -4.71 11.64
CA GLU A 234 4.25 -5.84 12.42
C GLU A 234 4.41 -7.06 11.52
N LEU A 235 5.47 -7.83 11.78
CA LEU A 235 5.80 -9.05 11.07
C LEU A 235 6.01 -10.16 12.08
N TYR A 236 5.43 -11.32 11.81
CA TYR A 236 5.59 -12.50 12.64
C TYR A 236 6.36 -13.56 11.87
N ILE A 237 7.41 -14.11 12.48
CA ILE A 237 8.15 -15.26 11.95
C ILE A 237 7.87 -16.43 12.88
N GLY A 238 7.58 -17.58 12.29
CA GLY A 238 7.40 -18.82 13.04
C GLY A 238 7.85 -20.03 12.22
N PRO A 239 8.03 -21.17 12.90
CA PRO A 239 8.48 -22.40 12.27
C PRO A 239 7.53 -22.80 11.15
N SER A 240 8.12 -23.21 10.02
CA SER A 240 7.36 -23.76 8.91
C SER A 240 8.17 -24.85 8.19
N ARG A 241 7.49 -25.89 7.72
CA ARG A 241 8.09 -26.99 6.98
C ARG A 241 7.67 -26.93 5.51
N VAL A 242 8.58 -27.31 4.62
CA VAL A 242 8.28 -27.44 3.18
C VAL A 242 7.99 -28.90 2.88
N ILE A 243 6.83 -29.19 2.31
CA ILE A 243 6.43 -30.54 1.88
C ILE A 243 6.31 -30.58 0.35
N ALA A 244 6.63 -31.71 -0.28
CA ALA A 244 6.37 -31.93 -1.69
C ALA A 244 4.88 -32.29 -1.90
N LEU A 245 4.26 -31.76 -2.95
CA LEU A 245 2.92 -32.17 -3.38
C LEU A 245 3.05 -33.43 -4.26
N ALA A 246 2.23 -34.44 -3.98
CA ALA A 246 2.28 -35.74 -4.67
C ALA A 246 1.72 -35.70 -6.10
N ASP A 247 1.02 -34.63 -6.49
CA ASP A 247 0.41 -34.50 -7.81
C ASP A 247 1.42 -33.95 -8.82
N SER A 248 2.37 -34.81 -9.20
CA SER A 248 3.13 -34.62 -10.44
C SER A 248 2.46 -35.48 -11.50
N GLU A 249 1.53 -34.90 -12.26
CA GLU A 249 1.32 -35.35 -13.65
C GLU A 249 2.71 -35.34 -14.32
N PRO A 250 3.18 -36.43 -14.94
CA PRO A 250 4.48 -36.44 -15.58
C PRO A 250 4.44 -35.38 -16.69
N ALA A 251 5.24 -34.32 -16.52
CA ALA A 251 5.49 -33.39 -17.60
C ALA A 251 6.10 -34.18 -18.77
N LEU A 252 5.58 -33.95 -19.98
CA LEU A 252 6.07 -34.55 -21.24
C LEU A 252 7.53 -34.18 -21.58
N ASP A 253 8.20 -33.44 -20.70
CA ASP A 253 9.59 -33.04 -20.81
C ASP A 253 10.24 -33.16 -19.43
N SER A 254 11.46 -33.70 -19.35
CA SER A 254 12.10 -34.28 -18.14
C SER A 254 12.46 -33.29 -17.01
N THR A 255 11.75 -32.18 -16.85
CA THR A 255 11.86 -31.27 -15.70
C THR A 255 10.73 -31.53 -14.71
N LEU A 256 11.01 -32.36 -13.70
CA LEU A 256 10.12 -32.51 -12.55
C LEU A 256 10.07 -31.19 -11.77
N VAL A 257 9.14 -30.29 -12.10
CA VAL A 257 8.79 -29.16 -11.22
C VAL A 257 8.05 -29.73 -10.01
N ARG A 258 8.80 -30.20 -9.01
CA ARG A 258 8.24 -30.61 -7.72
C ARG A 258 7.56 -29.40 -7.09
N ARG A 259 6.24 -29.32 -7.18
CA ARG A 259 5.48 -28.29 -6.47
C ARG A 259 5.65 -28.52 -4.98
N THR A 260 6.21 -27.55 -4.28
CA THR A 260 6.37 -27.60 -2.82
C THR A 260 5.37 -26.69 -2.14
N ARG A 261 4.95 -27.06 -0.93
CA ARG A 261 4.01 -26.31 -0.10
C ARG A 261 4.64 -26.02 1.26
N ARG A 262 4.53 -24.78 1.74
CA ARG A 262 4.91 -24.42 3.11
C ARG A 262 3.73 -24.71 4.02
N VAL A 263 3.94 -25.49 5.09
CA VAL A 263 2.91 -25.84 6.06
C VAL A 263 3.41 -25.60 7.48
N GLY A 264 2.48 -25.47 8.42
CA GLY A 264 2.75 -25.43 9.86
C GLY A 264 1.62 -26.10 10.63
N ASP A 265 1.63 -25.94 11.95
CA ASP A 265 0.61 -26.39 12.89
C ASP A 265 -0.32 -25.24 13.33
N GLY A 266 -0.28 -24.11 12.64
CA GLY A 266 -1.12 -22.96 12.92
C GLY A 266 -2.54 -23.10 12.36
N LEU A 267 -3.47 -22.41 13.01
CA LEU A 267 -4.87 -22.32 12.62
C LEU A 267 -5.20 -20.90 12.15
N LEU A 268 -5.84 -20.78 10.99
CA LEU A 268 -6.43 -19.53 10.53
C LEU A 268 -7.92 -19.73 10.26
N ARG A 269 -8.75 -18.97 10.97
CA ARG A 269 -10.20 -18.92 10.74
C ARG A 269 -10.60 -17.55 10.25
N GLY A 270 -11.66 -17.50 9.45
CA GLY A 270 -12.20 -16.23 9.01
C GLY A 270 -13.51 -16.35 8.28
N THR A 271 -14.00 -15.19 7.84
CA THR A 271 -15.19 -15.05 6.99
C THR A 271 -14.88 -14.13 5.83
N ILE A 272 -15.43 -14.45 4.66
CA ILE A 272 -15.38 -13.60 3.48
C ILE A 272 -16.78 -13.02 3.27
N VAL A 273 -16.86 -11.69 3.22
CA VAL A 273 -18.12 -10.94 3.07
C VAL A 273 -18.03 -9.99 1.90
N SER A 274 -19.20 -9.65 1.32
CA SER A 274 -19.31 -8.59 0.32
C SER A 274 -19.13 -7.23 0.98
N GLY A 275 -18.36 -6.35 0.32
CA GLY A 275 -18.19 -4.97 0.77
C GLY A 275 -19.49 -4.15 0.74
N LEU A 276 -20.46 -4.55 -0.09
CA LEU A 276 -21.79 -3.96 -0.08
C LEU A 276 -22.70 -4.80 0.82
N GLY A 277 -23.15 -4.22 1.94
CA GLY A 277 -24.13 -4.84 2.83
C GLY A 277 -23.62 -6.02 3.68
N GLY A 278 -22.34 -6.36 3.61
CA GLY A 278 -21.72 -7.34 4.52
C GLY A 278 -22.19 -8.79 4.33
N ARG A 279 -22.86 -9.11 3.23
CA ARG A 279 -23.39 -10.45 2.98
C ARG A 279 -22.26 -11.49 2.88
N PRO A 280 -22.34 -12.64 3.57
CA PRO A 280 -21.36 -13.70 3.42
C PRO A 280 -21.24 -14.21 1.99
N LEU A 281 -20.01 -14.53 1.58
CA LEU A 281 -19.70 -15.02 0.22
C LEU A 281 -19.35 -16.50 0.25
N ALA A 282 -20.32 -17.34 -0.11
CA ALA A 282 -20.13 -18.78 -0.27
C ALA A 282 -19.32 -19.14 -1.52
N GLY A 283 -18.53 -20.20 -1.45
CA GLY A 283 -17.72 -20.69 -2.57
C GLY A 283 -16.60 -19.74 -3.02
N ALA A 284 -16.32 -18.69 -2.25
CA ALA A 284 -15.18 -17.81 -2.48
C ALA A 284 -13.89 -18.63 -2.36
N VAL A 285 -12.97 -18.43 -3.31
CA VAL A 285 -11.71 -19.15 -3.38
C VAL A 285 -10.64 -18.33 -2.68
N LEU A 286 -9.96 -18.93 -1.71
CA LEU A 286 -8.86 -18.31 -0.97
C LEU A 286 -7.59 -19.14 -1.07
N ARG A 287 -6.45 -18.46 -1.03
CA ARG A 287 -5.12 -19.03 -1.00
C ARG A 287 -4.29 -18.34 0.08
N LEU A 288 -3.60 -19.12 0.90
CA LEU A 288 -2.66 -18.60 1.90
C LEU A 288 -1.23 -18.90 1.43
N GLY A 289 -0.52 -17.88 0.95
CA GLY A 289 0.82 -18.02 0.37
C GLY A 289 0.82 -18.94 -0.86
N GLY A 290 1.71 -19.95 -0.88
CA GLY A 290 1.83 -20.94 -1.94
C GLY A 290 0.89 -22.16 -1.81
N ASN A 291 -0.04 -22.16 -0.86
CA ASN A 291 -0.87 -23.33 -0.55
C ASN A 291 -1.99 -23.56 -1.60
N PRO A 292 -2.55 -24.78 -1.71
CA PRO A 292 -3.72 -25.05 -2.52
C PRO A 292 -4.90 -24.15 -2.16
N PRO A 293 -5.78 -23.85 -3.15
CA PRO A 293 -6.96 -23.06 -2.89
C PRO A 293 -7.96 -23.80 -1.98
N ILE A 294 -8.58 -23.05 -1.07
CA ILE A 294 -9.68 -23.48 -0.20
C ILE A 294 -10.93 -22.69 -0.59
N ARG A 295 -12.12 -23.26 -0.34
CA ARG A 295 -13.40 -22.58 -0.58
C ARG A 295 -14.11 -22.27 0.73
N THR A 296 -14.81 -21.14 0.77
CA THR A 296 -15.70 -20.80 1.88
C THR A 296 -17.00 -21.61 1.86
N ASP A 297 -17.56 -21.85 3.05
CA ASP A 297 -18.88 -22.48 3.23
C ASP A 297 -20.05 -21.53 2.92
N GLU A 298 -21.29 -21.99 3.11
CA GLU A 298 -22.50 -21.20 2.87
C GLU A 298 -22.60 -19.92 3.71
N GLN A 299 -21.96 -19.91 4.89
CA GLN A 299 -21.88 -18.75 5.76
C GLN A 299 -20.62 -17.90 5.49
N GLY A 300 -19.95 -18.14 4.36
CA GLY A 300 -18.73 -17.44 3.95
C GLY A 300 -17.52 -17.73 4.84
N ARG A 301 -17.58 -18.72 5.73
CA ARG A 301 -16.50 -19.05 6.66
C ARG A 301 -15.46 -19.92 5.99
N PHE A 302 -14.23 -19.81 6.47
CA PHE A 302 -13.14 -20.70 6.10
C PHE A 302 -12.29 -21.07 7.30
N THR A 303 -11.62 -22.21 7.19
CA THR A 303 -10.63 -22.67 8.17
C THR A 303 -9.42 -23.24 7.42
N VAL A 304 -8.21 -22.86 7.85
CA VAL A 304 -6.92 -23.42 7.40
C VAL A 304 -6.24 -24.03 8.62
N THR A 305 -6.13 -25.35 8.67
CA THR A 305 -5.65 -26.12 9.84
C THR A 305 -4.15 -26.39 9.85
N GLU A 306 -3.48 -26.35 8.70
CA GLU A 306 -2.03 -26.52 8.57
C GLU A 306 -1.35 -25.21 8.12
N ALA A 307 -1.85 -24.09 8.64
CA ALA A 307 -1.35 -22.77 8.26
C ALA A 307 0.08 -22.58 8.81
N PRO A 308 1.05 -22.16 7.99
CA PRO A 308 2.38 -21.86 8.49
C PRO A 308 2.34 -20.64 9.41
N HIS A 309 2.88 -20.78 10.62
CA HIS A 309 2.96 -19.69 11.58
C HIS A 309 3.70 -18.48 11.01
N GLY A 310 3.26 -17.28 11.37
CA GLY A 310 3.86 -16.03 10.94
C GLY A 310 2.95 -15.19 10.05
N THR A 311 3.47 -14.09 9.52
CA THR A 311 2.75 -13.22 8.60
C THR A 311 2.70 -13.87 7.22
N ARG A 312 1.48 -14.07 6.71
CA ARG A 312 1.17 -14.76 5.46
C ARG A 312 0.36 -13.87 4.53
N MET A 313 0.48 -14.08 3.24
CA MET A 313 -0.33 -13.39 2.25
C MET A 313 -1.60 -14.20 1.96
N LEU A 314 -2.76 -13.68 2.37
CA LEU A 314 -4.06 -14.23 2.02
C LEU A 314 -4.56 -13.58 0.73
N GLU A 315 -4.83 -14.40 -0.28
CA GLU A 315 -5.41 -13.98 -1.55
C GLU A 315 -6.81 -14.57 -1.66
N ALA A 316 -7.82 -13.70 -1.75
CA ALA A 316 -9.22 -14.10 -1.79
C ALA A 316 -9.90 -13.56 -3.04
N ARG A 317 -10.74 -14.38 -3.68
CA ARG A 317 -11.57 -13.98 -4.83
C ARG A 317 -12.93 -14.67 -4.77
N ALA A 318 -13.95 -14.01 -5.30
CA ALA A 318 -15.27 -14.59 -5.47
C ALA A 318 -15.86 -14.14 -6.81
N VAL A 319 -16.79 -14.92 -7.36
CA VAL A 319 -17.48 -14.56 -8.60
C VAL A 319 -18.22 -13.22 -8.39
N GLY A 320 -18.11 -12.32 -9.37
CA GLY A 320 -18.69 -10.97 -9.30
C GLY A 320 -18.02 -10.02 -8.31
N HIS A 321 -16.87 -10.39 -7.73
CA HIS A 321 -16.12 -9.57 -6.77
C HIS A 321 -14.65 -9.47 -7.17
N SER A 322 -13.98 -8.40 -6.76
CA SER A 322 -12.55 -8.19 -7.03
C SER A 322 -11.69 -9.13 -6.18
N GLN A 323 -10.53 -9.52 -6.71
CA GLN A 323 -9.50 -10.18 -5.90
C GLN A 323 -8.97 -9.20 -4.84
N GLN A 324 -8.73 -9.71 -3.64
CA GLN A 324 -8.07 -8.99 -2.57
C GLN A 324 -6.83 -9.76 -2.11
N ARG A 325 -5.72 -9.05 -1.97
CA ARG A 325 -4.50 -9.53 -1.32
C ARG A 325 -4.41 -8.84 0.03
N ARG A 326 -4.28 -9.62 1.10
CA ARG A 326 -4.21 -9.12 2.48
C ARG A 326 -3.20 -9.92 3.28
N ALA A 327 -2.27 -9.23 3.91
CA ALA A 327 -1.36 -9.85 4.84
C ALA A 327 -2.08 -10.13 6.17
N VAL A 328 -2.05 -11.39 6.61
CA VAL A 328 -2.68 -11.91 7.83
C VAL A 328 -1.65 -12.57 8.74
N ASP A 329 -1.87 -12.53 10.04
CA ASP A 329 -0.92 -13.06 11.02
C ASP A 329 -1.43 -14.39 11.60
N VAL A 330 -0.71 -15.48 11.31
CA VAL A 330 -0.99 -16.82 11.84
C VAL A 330 -0.21 -17.00 13.14
N VAL A 331 -0.83 -16.59 14.23
CA VAL A 331 -0.29 -16.67 15.61
C VAL A 331 -1.09 -17.64 16.47
N ALA A 332 -0.54 -18.09 17.61
CA ALA A 332 -1.17 -19.11 18.46
C ALA A 332 -2.63 -18.79 18.85
N ASP A 333 -2.91 -17.52 19.17
CA ASP A 333 -4.25 -17.02 19.54
C ASP A 333 -4.87 -16.18 18.42
N SER A 334 -4.82 -16.67 17.17
CA SER A 334 -5.34 -15.93 16.02
C SER A 334 -6.85 -15.69 16.17
N VAL A 335 -7.26 -14.41 16.10
CA VAL A 335 -8.68 -14.04 16.06
C VAL A 335 -9.22 -14.27 14.65
N SER A 336 -10.50 -14.61 14.54
CA SER A 336 -11.18 -14.79 13.26
C SER A 336 -11.04 -13.54 12.38
N VAL A 337 -10.54 -13.72 11.16
CA VAL A 337 -10.31 -12.62 10.22
C VAL A 337 -11.55 -12.38 9.37
N VAL A 338 -12.02 -11.14 9.27
CA VAL A 338 -13.06 -10.74 8.30
C VAL A 338 -12.40 -10.15 7.06
N VAL A 339 -12.63 -10.76 5.90
CA VAL A 339 -12.12 -10.32 4.60
C VAL A 339 -13.28 -9.77 3.78
N THR A 340 -13.13 -8.55 3.28
CA THR A 340 -14.20 -7.83 2.60
C THR A 340 -13.86 -7.66 1.13
N LEU A 341 -14.60 -8.33 0.25
CA LEU A 341 -14.39 -8.21 -1.20
C LEU A 341 -15.32 -7.15 -1.77
N ALA A 342 -14.76 -6.15 -2.44
CA ALA A 342 -15.55 -5.20 -3.21
C ALA A 342 -16.25 -5.93 -4.36
N SER A 343 -17.52 -5.58 -4.64
CA SER A 343 -18.17 -6.10 -5.84
C SER A 343 -17.48 -5.52 -7.08
N ALA A 344 -17.38 -6.32 -8.14
CA ALA A 344 -16.81 -5.85 -9.40
C ALA A 344 -17.55 -4.61 -9.91
N LYS A 345 -18.88 -4.56 -9.72
CA LYS A 345 -19.70 -3.38 -10.02
C LYS A 345 -19.37 -2.17 -9.15
N ALA A 346 -19.25 -2.30 -7.83
CA ALA A 346 -18.91 -1.17 -6.95
C ALA A 346 -17.49 -0.66 -7.19
N MET A 347 -16.56 -1.54 -7.55
CA MET A 347 -15.22 -1.14 -7.99
C MET A 347 -15.31 -0.39 -9.33
N LEU A 348 -16.12 -0.85 -10.28
CA LEU A 348 -16.40 -0.14 -11.53
C LEU A 348 -17.12 1.20 -11.31
N ASP A 349 -18.03 1.30 -10.34
CA ASP A 349 -18.72 2.54 -9.97
C ASP A 349 -17.79 3.49 -9.20
N THR A 350 -16.89 3.00 -8.35
CA THR A 350 -15.86 3.81 -7.68
C THR A 350 -14.85 4.31 -8.69
N VAL A 351 -14.44 3.47 -9.64
CA VAL A 351 -13.70 3.91 -10.82
C VAL A 351 -14.56 4.94 -11.56
N ARG A 352 -15.85 4.70 -11.83
CA ARG A 352 -16.73 5.68 -12.48
C ARG A 352 -16.88 7.02 -11.73
N VAL A 353 -16.79 7.04 -10.39
CA VAL A 353 -16.91 8.24 -9.53
C VAL A 353 -15.57 8.97 -9.36
N VAL A 354 -14.46 8.24 -9.25
CA VAL A 354 -13.11 8.82 -9.37
C VAL A 354 -12.93 9.38 -10.78
N VAL A 355 -13.46 8.70 -11.79
CA VAL A 355 -13.49 9.12 -13.20
C VAL A 355 -14.54 10.20 -13.48
N ALA A 356 -15.58 10.34 -12.64
CA ALA A 356 -16.46 11.51 -12.67
C ALA A 356 -15.78 12.76 -12.07
N ARG A 357 -14.73 12.59 -11.25
CA ARG A 357 -13.83 13.67 -10.81
C ARG A 357 -12.58 13.83 -11.68
N VAL A 358 -12.26 12.84 -12.51
CA VAL A 358 -11.31 12.92 -13.65
C VAL A 358 -12.07 13.19 -14.97
N ALA A 359 -13.33 13.62 -14.88
CA ALA A 359 -14.11 14.09 -16.00
C ALA A 359 -13.70 15.52 -16.38
N ASP A 360 -12.40 15.73 -16.59
CA ASP A 360 -11.94 16.68 -17.57
C ASP A 360 -11.82 15.93 -18.90
N ARG A 361 -12.99 15.49 -19.41
CA ARG A 361 -13.14 14.85 -20.73
C ARG A 361 -12.70 15.77 -21.88
N GLN A 362 -12.29 17.00 -21.58
CA GLN A 362 -11.66 17.94 -22.50
C GLN A 362 -10.13 17.89 -22.50
N MET A 363 -9.45 17.33 -21.49
CA MET A 363 -7.99 17.44 -21.36
C MET A 363 -7.18 16.42 -22.20
N SER A 364 -7.74 15.26 -22.57
CA SER A 364 -7.00 14.29 -23.41
C SER A 364 -6.99 14.68 -24.90
N GLY A 365 -7.89 15.57 -25.34
CA GLY A 365 -8.06 15.94 -26.74
C GLY A 365 -8.60 14.82 -27.65
N PHE A 366 -9.05 13.68 -27.09
CA PHE A 366 -9.53 12.52 -27.85
C PHE A 366 -10.66 12.87 -28.83
N GLU A 367 -11.72 13.53 -28.37
CA GLU A 367 -12.86 13.87 -29.25
C GLU A 367 -12.47 14.85 -30.36
N VAL A 368 -11.50 15.74 -30.10
CA VAL A 368 -10.98 16.66 -31.12
C VAL A 368 -10.27 15.87 -32.22
N ARG A 369 -9.40 14.92 -31.86
CA ARG A 369 -8.69 14.08 -32.84
C ARG A 369 -9.61 13.09 -33.54
N ARG A 370 -10.55 12.48 -32.81
CA ARG A 370 -11.56 11.60 -33.40
C ARG A 370 -12.35 12.30 -34.50
N ARG A 371 -12.70 13.58 -34.30
CA ARG A 371 -13.38 14.41 -35.31
C ARG A 371 -12.49 14.80 -36.49
N SER A 372 -11.17 14.92 -36.30
CA SER A 372 -10.25 15.21 -37.40
C SER A 372 -10.07 14.04 -38.37
N GLY A 373 -10.36 12.80 -37.92
CA GLY A 373 -10.35 11.61 -38.79
C GLY A 373 -8.96 11.13 -39.20
N ALA A 374 -7.89 11.67 -38.61
CA ALA A 374 -6.51 11.35 -39.00
C ALA A 374 -6.08 9.91 -38.65
N GLY A 375 -6.72 9.25 -37.67
CA GLY A 375 -6.39 7.88 -37.24
C GLY A 375 -7.58 6.93 -37.23
N THR A 376 -7.36 5.72 -36.72
CA THR A 376 -8.41 4.77 -36.36
C THR A 376 -8.74 4.92 -34.89
N TYR A 377 -10.02 5.02 -34.55
CA TYR A 377 -10.49 5.28 -33.20
C TYR A 377 -11.43 4.18 -32.73
N LEU A 378 -11.20 3.69 -31.51
CA LEU A 378 -12.12 2.79 -30.81
C LEU A 378 -12.64 3.50 -29.57
N THR A 379 -13.94 3.79 -29.53
CA THR A 379 -14.58 4.32 -28.32
C THR A 379 -14.84 3.21 -27.30
N ALA A 380 -15.09 3.58 -26.05
CA ALA A 380 -15.51 2.64 -25.00
C ALA A 380 -16.68 1.74 -25.45
N GLU A 381 -17.67 2.29 -26.15
CA GLU A 381 -18.82 1.53 -26.65
C GLU A 381 -18.42 0.54 -27.75
N GLN A 382 -17.50 0.91 -28.64
CA GLN A 382 -17.02 0.03 -29.71
C GLN A 382 -16.14 -1.09 -29.15
N ILE A 383 -15.29 -0.79 -28.16
CA ILE A 383 -14.48 -1.78 -27.45
C ILE A 383 -15.41 -2.77 -26.74
N ALA A 384 -16.40 -2.29 -26.00
CA ALA A 384 -17.35 -3.14 -25.28
C ALA A 384 -18.18 -4.03 -26.21
N ARG A 385 -18.63 -3.52 -27.37
CA ARG A 385 -19.40 -4.30 -28.36
C ARG A 385 -18.61 -5.46 -28.97
N ARG A 386 -17.28 -5.41 -28.96
CA ARG A 386 -16.43 -6.49 -29.50
C ARG A 386 -16.36 -7.71 -28.58
N GLY A 387 -16.64 -7.54 -27.28
CA GLY A 387 -16.74 -8.68 -26.34
C GLY A 387 -15.45 -9.50 -26.18
N VAL A 388 -14.28 -8.91 -26.41
CA VAL A 388 -12.99 -9.58 -26.25
C VAL A 388 -12.52 -9.53 -24.80
N PHE A 389 -11.81 -10.56 -24.36
CA PHE A 389 -11.28 -10.66 -22.98
C PHE A 389 -9.87 -10.06 -22.84
N SER A 390 -9.12 -9.99 -23.94
CA SER A 390 -7.77 -9.41 -24.02
C SER A 390 -7.77 -8.15 -24.87
N THR A 391 -7.03 -7.13 -24.44
CA THR A 391 -6.89 -5.86 -25.18
C THR A 391 -6.16 -6.08 -26.50
N SER A 392 -5.22 -7.01 -26.54
CA SER A 392 -4.46 -7.38 -27.74
C SER A 392 -5.34 -7.92 -28.87
N ASP A 393 -6.46 -8.58 -28.55
CA ASP A 393 -7.39 -9.11 -29.54
C ASP A 393 -8.15 -8.00 -30.31
N LEU A 394 -8.24 -6.79 -29.74
CA LEU A 394 -8.80 -5.63 -30.43
C LEU A 394 -8.00 -5.28 -31.68
N PHE A 395 -6.69 -5.57 -31.70
CA PHE A 395 -5.78 -5.20 -32.77
C PHE A 395 -5.69 -6.26 -33.88
N ARG A 396 -6.03 -7.52 -33.59
CA ARG A 396 -6.08 -8.58 -34.62
C ARG A 396 -7.08 -8.28 -35.73
N GLN A 397 -8.08 -7.45 -35.43
CA GLN A 397 -9.13 -7.03 -36.37
C GLN A 397 -8.84 -5.68 -37.04
N LEU A 398 -7.77 -4.98 -36.64
CA LEU A 398 -7.41 -3.70 -37.23
C LEU A 398 -6.49 -3.92 -38.44
N ARG A 399 -6.82 -3.25 -39.55
CA ARG A 399 -5.98 -3.28 -40.75
C ARG A 399 -4.61 -2.67 -40.45
N GLY A 400 -3.55 -3.34 -40.90
CA GLY A 400 -2.18 -2.88 -40.69
C GLY A 400 -1.63 -3.15 -39.29
N MET A 401 -2.35 -3.92 -38.45
CA MET A 401 -1.91 -4.35 -37.13
C MET A 401 -1.85 -5.88 -37.07
N LYS A 402 -0.88 -6.43 -36.33
CA LYS A 402 -0.87 -7.85 -35.95
C LYS A 402 -0.26 -8.03 -34.57
N VAL A 403 -0.55 -9.15 -33.94
CA VAL A 403 0.24 -9.66 -32.81
C VAL A 403 1.25 -10.65 -33.39
N GLY A 404 2.53 -10.36 -33.23
CA GLY A 404 3.63 -11.19 -33.72
C GLY A 404 4.73 -11.32 -32.67
N PHE A 405 5.95 -11.56 -33.11
CA PHE A 405 7.13 -11.69 -32.25
C PHE A 405 8.22 -10.70 -32.67
N ASP A 406 9.22 -10.48 -31.82
CA ASP A 406 10.31 -9.54 -32.08
C ASP A 406 11.06 -9.82 -33.41
N TYR A 407 11.27 -11.09 -33.74
CA TYR A 407 11.90 -11.48 -35.02
C TYR A 407 11.06 -11.16 -36.27
N ASP A 408 9.75 -10.90 -36.14
CA ASP A 408 8.91 -10.45 -37.28
C ASP A 408 9.28 -9.03 -37.75
N THR A 409 10.14 -8.32 -37.00
CA THR A 409 10.65 -6.98 -37.36
C THR A 409 11.93 -7.00 -38.19
N LEU A 410 12.56 -8.17 -38.32
CA LEU A 410 13.81 -8.34 -39.06
C LEU A 410 13.51 -8.46 -40.56
N GLU A 411 14.09 -7.56 -41.36
CA GLU A 411 14.05 -7.69 -42.83
C GLU A 411 14.80 -8.98 -43.23
N THR A 412 14.08 -9.86 -43.92
CA THR A 412 14.49 -11.22 -44.27
C THR A 412 15.66 -11.24 -45.23
N ASP A 413 16.89 -11.22 -44.69
CA ASP A 413 18.10 -11.86 -45.22
C ASP A 413 18.98 -12.46 -44.10
N ALA A 414 18.63 -12.22 -42.82
CA ALA A 414 19.38 -12.66 -41.64
C ALA A 414 18.84 -13.93 -40.97
N ALA A 415 18.07 -14.76 -41.69
CA ALA A 415 17.45 -15.96 -41.13
C ALA A 415 18.19 -17.31 -41.40
N PRO A 416 19.53 -17.47 -41.21
CA PRO A 416 20.12 -18.81 -41.11
C PRO A 416 20.17 -19.38 -39.68
N PHE A 417 19.83 -18.60 -38.64
CA PHE A 417 20.02 -19.01 -37.23
C PHE A 417 18.75 -19.50 -36.50
N ALA A 418 17.74 -19.99 -37.21
CA ALA A 418 16.49 -20.50 -36.63
C ALA A 418 16.62 -21.84 -35.87
N GLY A 419 17.81 -22.19 -35.36
CA GLY A 419 18.10 -23.48 -34.71
C GLY A 419 18.99 -23.42 -33.46
N GLN A 420 19.39 -22.25 -32.96
CA GLN A 420 20.18 -22.13 -31.74
C GLN A 420 19.53 -21.14 -30.76
N ASP A 421 19.08 -21.65 -29.61
CA ASP A 421 18.67 -20.95 -28.39
C ASP A 421 18.03 -19.55 -28.54
N VAL A 422 16.85 -19.51 -29.19
CA VAL A 422 15.99 -18.30 -29.29
C VAL A 422 14.95 -18.25 -28.15
N ALA A 423 15.21 -18.93 -27.02
CA ALA A 423 14.27 -19.03 -25.90
C ALA A 423 14.00 -17.69 -25.18
N GLY A 424 14.81 -16.66 -25.42
CA GLY A 424 14.64 -15.30 -24.89
C GLY A 424 13.92 -14.30 -25.80
N MET A 425 13.56 -14.69 -27.04
CA MET A 425 12.98 -13.82 -28.07
C MET A 425 11.53 -14.20 -28.43
N SER A 426 10.86 -14.94 -27.56
CA SER A 426 9.48 -15.42 -27.72
C SER A 426 8.42 -14.45 -27.21
N ASP A 427 8.79 -13.22 -26.89
CA ASP A 427 7.85 -12.25 -26.35
C ASP A 427 6.92 -11.73 -27.45
N ARG A 428 5.61 -11.83 -27.23
CA ARG A 428 4.61 -11.40 -28.21
C ARG A 428 4.60 -9.87 -28.27
N ARG A 429 4.66 -9.30 -29.46
CA ARG A 429 4.69 -7.86 -29.71
C ARG A 429 3.47 -7.41 -30.49
N LEU A 430 3.05 -6.18 -30.23
CA LEU A 430 2.06 -5.50 -31.06
C LEU A 430 2.80 -4.84 -32.23
N LEU A 431 2.51 -5.28 -33.45
CA LEU A 431 3.20 -4.83 -34.64
C LEU A 431 2.25 -4.03 -35.53
N MET A 432 2.77 -2.95 -36.11
CA MET A 432 2.11 -2.12 -37.11
C MET A 432 2.91 -2.19 -38.41
N ARG A 433 2.21 -2.01 -39.54
CA ARG A 433 2.84 -1.87 -40.84
C ARG A 433 3.43 -0.46 -40.99
N GLY A 434 4.74 -0.37 -41.18
CA GLY A 434 5.47 0.88 -41.42
C GLY A 434 5.27 1.42 -42.84
N ILE A 435 5.77 2.63 -43.10
CA ILE A 435 5.66 3.29 -44.42
C ILE A 435 6.42 2.51 -45.50
N SER A 436 7.56 1.90 -45.16
CA SER A 436 8.34 1.04 -46.07
C SER A 436 7.73 -0.36 -46.28
N GLY A 437 6.58 -0.64 -45.66
CA GLY A 437 5.85 -1.90 -45.81
C GLY A 437 6.31 -3.04 -44.90
N ASN A 438 7.40 -2.85 -44.14
CA ASN A 438 7.88 -3.76 -43.11
C ASN A 438 6.95 -3.76 -41.87
N TRP A 439 7.08 -4.80 -41.04
CA TRP A 439 6.42 -4.89 -39.74
C TRP A 439 7.36 -4.41 -38.66
N CYS A 440 6.82 -3.67 -37.69
CA CYS A 440 7.62 -3.04 -36.66
C CYS A 440 6.74 -2.53 -35.52
N GLU A 441 7.33 -2.20 -34.38
CA GLU A 441 6.59 -1.78 -33.20
C GLU A 441 6.13 -0.31 -33.30
N PRO A 442 4.82 -0.01 -33.15
CA PRO A 442 4.36 1.36 -33.05
C PRO A 442 4.72 1.94 -31.67
N ALA A 443 4.79 3.26 -31.57
CA ALA A 443 4.93 3.92 -30.28
C ALA A 443 3.66 3.71 -29.42
N LEU A 444 3.78 3.07 -28.26
CA LEU A 444 2.66 2.81 -27.37
C LEU A 444 2.56 3.92 -26.30
N TRP A 445 1.40 4.54 -26.19
CA TRP A 445 1.13 5.62 -25.24
C TRP A 445 -0.05 5.23 -24.34
N PHE A 446 0.08 5.41 -23.03
CA PHE A 446 -0.98 5.17 -22.06
C PHE A 446 -1.26 6.47 -21.29
N ASP A 447 -2.47 7.00 -21.41
CA ASP A 447 -2.90 8.28 -20.82
C ASP A 447 -1.92 9.43 -21.09
N GLY A 448 -1.38 9.48 -22.31
CA GLY A 448 -0.41 10.50 -22.71
C GLY A 448 1.03 10.26 -22.25
N MET A 449 1.32 9.14 -21.60
CA MET A 449 2.68 8.71 -21.26
C MET A 449 3.18 7.64 -22.24
N LEU A 450 4.37 7.83 -22.79
CA LEU A 450 5.00 6.85 -23.68
C LEU A 450 5.50 5.65 -22.86
N ILE A 451 5.16 4.45 -23.31
CA ILE A 451 5.64 3.19 -22.75
C ILE A 451 6.49 2.48 -23.82
N PRO A 452 7.83 2.44 -23.68
CA PRO A 452 8.69 1.72 -24.60
C PRO A 452 8.62 0.19 -24.37
N GLU A 453 8.70 -0.59 -25.44
CA GLU A 453 8.98 -2.04 -25.43
C GLU A 453 8.02 -2.88 -24.58
N LEU A 454 6.72 -2.66 -24.73
CA LEU A 454 5.69 -3.42 -24.01
C LEU A 454 5.32 -4.69 -24.76
N SER A 455 5.36 -5.83 -24.08
CA SER A 455 4.84 -7.07 -24.64
C SER A 455 3.32 -7.10 -24.64
N VAL A 456 2.74 -7.94 -25.49
CA VAL A 456 1.30 -8.16 -25.58
C VAL A 456 0.75 -8.68 -24.26
N ASP A 457 1.48 -9.59 -23.60
CA ASP A 457 1.06 -10.11 -22.31
C ASP A 457 1.08 -9.02 -21.23
N ALA A 458 2.03 -8.08 -21.31
CA ALA A 458 2.04 -6.90 -20.45
C ALA A 458 0.90 -5.92 -20.77
N ILE A 459 0.54 -5.71 -22.05
CA ILE A 459 -0.64 -4.92 -22.45
C ILE A 459 -1.91 -5.51 -21.85
N ASP A 460 -2.11 -6.82 -22.01
CA ASP A 460 -3.29 -7.53 -21.52
C ASP A 460 -3.37 -7.57 -19.98
N ALA A 461 -2.22 -7.63 -19.30
CA ALA A 461 -2.15 -7.57 -17.84
C ALA A 461 -2.38 -6.15 -17.29
N TRP A 462 -1.87 -5.12 -17.98
CA TRP A 462 -1.92 -3.74 -17.50
C TRP A 462 -3.27 -3.09 -17.75
N VAL A 463 -3.90 -3.38 -18.89
CA VAL A 463 -5.16 -2.75 -19.27
C VAL A 463 -6.07 -3.76 -19.91
N THR A 464 -7.17 -4.08 -19.24
CA THR A 464 -8.25 -4.91 -19.79
C THR A 464 -9.22 -4.06 -20.62
N PRO A 465 -9.95 -4.65 -21.60
CA PRO A 465 -10.88 -3.92 -22.44
C PRO A 465 -11.92 -3.08 -21.68
N GLU A 466 -12.35 -3.53 -20.51
CA GLU A 466 -13.35 -2.82 -19.68
C GLU A 466 -12.78 -1.56 -19.03
N ARG A 467 -11.45 -1.47 -18.88
CA ARG A 467 -10.74 -0.32 -18.32
C ARG A 467 -10.37 0.72 -19.36
N LEU A 468 -10.60 0.47 -20.64
CA LEU A 468 -10.35 1.43 -21.71
C LEU A 468 -11.56 2.36 -21.91
N PHE A 469 -11.29 3.66 -21.90
CA PHE A 469 -12.20 4.69 -22.38
C PHE A 469 -12.07 4.88 -23.91
N ALA A 470 -10.85 4.78 -24.45
CA ALA A 470 -10.63 4.84 -25.89
C ALA A 470 -9.28 4.22 -26.31
N ILE A 471 -9.18 3.86 -27.60
CA ILE A 471 -7.91 3.62 -28.29
C ILE A 471 -7.83 4.50 -29.54
N GLU A 472 -6.66 5.08 -29.80
CA GLU A 472 -6.33 5.75 -31.06
C GLU A 472 -5.17 5.02 -31.73
N VAL A 473 -5.25 4.80 -33.03
CA VAL A 473 -4.19 4.15 -33.83
C VAL A 473 -3.87 5.04 -35.01
N TYR A 474 -2.61 5.44 -35.12
CA TYR A 474 -2.09 6.34 -36.15
C TYR A 474 -0.98 5.67 -36.93
N SER A 475 -1.00 5.83 -38.25
CA SER A 475 0.18 5.56 -39.07
C SER A 475 1.22 6.66 -38.86
N GLU A 476 2.47 6.43 -39.22
CA GLU A 476 3.54 7.43 -39.09
C GLU A 476 3.19 8.78 -39.74
N ALA A 477 2.47 8.78 -40.87
CA ALA A 477 2.05 10.00 -41.57
C ALA A 477 0.95 10.80 -40.86
N THR A 478 0.24 10.18 -39.91
CA THR A 478 -0.97 10.75 -39.28
C THR A 478 -0.84 10.96 -37.78
N VAL A 479 0.30 10.55 -37.18
CA VAL A 479 0.53 10.73 -35.75
C VAL A 479 0.50 12.22 -35.39
N PRO A 480 -0.28 12.64 -34.37
CA PRO A 480 -0.23 14.01 -33.88
C PRO A 480 1.19 14.40 -33.44
N PRO A 481 1.63 15.66 -33.66
CA PRO A 481 3.01 16.07 -33.39
C PRO A 481 3.49 15.79 -31.96
N ASN A 482 2.60 15.87 -30.98
CA ASN A 482 2.91 15.63 -29.57
C ASN A 482 3.10 14.14 -29.21
N TYR A 483 2.74 13.21 -30.11
CA TYR A 483 2.92 11.76 -29.94
C TYR A 483 3.88 11.16 -30.97
N GLN A 484 4.46 12.00 -31.83
CA GLN A 484 5.36 11.59 -32.89
C GLN A 484 6.74 11.26 -32.31
N ARG A 485 7.25 10.06 -32.59
CA ARG A 485 8.60 9.62 -32.21
C ARG A 485 9.53 9.69 -33.42
N GLN A 486 10.61 10.47 -33.30
CA GLN A 486 11.70 10.41 -34.26
C GLN A 486 12.29 8.99 -34.24
N ARG A 487 12.37 8.33 -35.40
CA ARG A 487 12.95 7.00 -35.64
C ARG A 487 12.09 5.77 -35.28
N SER A 488 10.78 5.90 -35.09
CA SER A 488 9.93 4.70 -34.93
C SER A 488 9.47 4.09 -36.25
N GLY A 489 9.25 4.86 -37.34
CA GLY A 489 8.88 4.34 -38.67
C GLY A 489 7.47 3.73 -38.80
N CYS A 490 6.76 3.54 -37.68
CA CYS A 490 5.69 2.55 -37.56
C CYS A 490 4.44 3.08 -36.85
N GLY A 491 4.31 4.40 -36.74
CA GLY A 491 3.11 5.04 -36.18
C GLY A 491 3.02 4.97 -34.65
N ALA A 492 1.80 5.17 -34.13
CA ALA A 492 1.54 5.21 -32.69
C ALA A 492 0.18 4.61 -32.32
N VAL A 493 0.10 3.99 -31.14
CA VAL A 493 -1.13 3.51 -30.52
C VAL A 493 -1.28 4.19 -29.15
N LEU A 494 -2.39 4.89 -28.95
CA LEU A 494 -2.71 5.59 -27.71
C LEU A 494 -3.85 4.85 -27.01
N PHE A 495 -3.62 4.49 -25.77
CA PHE A 495 -4.59 3.88 -24.86
C PHE A 495 -5.03 4.93 -23.85
N TRP A 496 -6.33 5.15 -23.76
CA TRP A 496 -6.94 6.01 -22.75
C TRP A 496 -7.71 5.14 -21.79
N ARG A 497 -7.25 5.09 -20.55
CA ARG A 497 -7.92 4.36 -19.49
C ARG A 497 -9.06 5.21 -18.93
N LYS A 498 -10.06 4.52 -18.41
CA LYS A 498 -11.19 5.14 -17.72
C LYS A 498 -10.69 5.89 -16.50
#